data_AF-A0A517WUQ7-F1
#
_entry.id   AF-A0A517WUQ7-F1
#
_cell.length_a   1.000
_cell.length_b   1.000
_cell.length_c   1.000
_cell.angle_alpha   90.00
_cell.angle_beta   90.00
_cell.angle_gamma   90.00
#
_symmetry.space_group_name_H-M   'P 1'
#
loop_
_entity.id
_entity.type
_entity.pdbx_description
1 polymer ?
#
loop_
_entity_poly.entity_id
_entity_poly.type
_entity_poly.pdbx_seq_one_letter_code
_entity_poly.pdbx_strand_id
1 'polypeptide(L)'
;MKWQRWITIGIILGILLLMFGLLMPAVYRARVDARKMTSKNNLKQIWLALSNYHDTHRCLPPGGVIREDGTAMNGWFMMLMPYLDSNPFSTWINYNKSWNSPDNLPVYEISTYIFRIPGEELSLTNSGYGLTNYLGNPNLFNRNSCVSLKQMKNGTTHTWMAGEVAGNYQPWGYPFNWRPLGTKLCTGPDAFGYPAWNGGHLLMADGRVSFFSQDTSPEIFKRFSEAPPVATEEQTARPSKVFQIGDFHWERVDLQADAKGKNKYLVEILRSSVGTPLAIYLYYAENRTSRYADTLHYLLQIDATTDIAKALESTTLSKAATPEQFQANVKTLQAIQKQLQ
;
A
#
# COMPACT_ATOMS: atom_id res chain seq x y z
N MET A 1 -46.68 37.62 -28.70
CA MET A 1 -45.19 37.49 -28.76
C MET A 1 -44.53 36.95 -27.48
N LYS A 2 -44.98 37.26 -26.24
CA LYS A 2 -44.29 36.79 -25.02
C LYS A 2 -44.36 35.27 -24.76
N TRP A 3 -45.43 34.58 -25.18
CA TRP A 3 -45.64 33.15 -24.90
C TRP A 3 -44.80 32.20 -25.78
N GLN A 4 -44.52 32.58 -27.03
CA GLN A 4 -43.62 31.83 -27.92
C GLN A 4 -42.18 31.73 -27.38
N ARG A 5 -41.72 32.73 -26.61
CA ARG A 5 -40.40 32.71 -25.96
C ARG A 5 -40.32 31.61 -24.91
N TRP A 6 -41.38 31.41 -24.12
CA TRP A 6 -41.45 30.35 -23.11
C TRP A 6 -41.50 28.94 -23.71
N ILE A 7 -42.23 28.76 -24.82
CA ILE A 7 -42.24 27.49 -25.55
C ILE A 7 -40.85 27.15 -26.06
N THR A 8 -40.17 28.10 -26.71
CA THR A 8 -38.83 27.88 -27.27
C THR A 8 -37.82 27.53 -26.19
N ILE A 9 -37.85 28.24 -25.05
CA ILE A 9 -37.00 27.93 -23.88
C ILE A 9 -37.31 26.52 -23.35
N GLY A 10 -38.59 26.15 -23.24
CA GLY A 10 -39.00 24.81 -22.78
C GLY A 10 -38.49 23.69 -23.69
N ILE A 11 -38.55 23.87 -25.02
CA ILE A 11 -38.02 22.90 -25.99
C ILE A 11 -36.51 22.74 -25.83
N ILE A 12 -35.77 23.85 -25.73
CA ILE A 12 -34.30 23.82 -25.56
C ILE A 12 -33.93 23.10 -24.27
N LEU A 13 -34.61 23.40 -23.15
CA LEU A 13 -34.38 22.72 -21.88
C LEU A 13 -34.71 21.22 -21.96
N GLY A 14 -35.80 20.85 -22.63
CA GLY A 14 -36.16 19.45 -22.85
C GLY A 14 -35.10 18.67 -23.62
N ILE A 15 -34.54 19.27 -24.69
CA ILE A 15 -33.45 18.66 -25.46
C ILE A 15 -32.18 18.53 -24.61
N LEU A 16 -31.81 19.57 -23.86
CA LEU A 16 -30.64 19.52 -22.97
C LEU A 16 -30.76 18.41 -21.92
N LEU A 17 -31.92 18.29 -21.26
CA LEU A 17 -32.17 17.23 -20.28
C LEU A 17 -32.09 15.84 -20.90
N LEU A 18 -32.63 15.64 -22.11
CA LEU A 18 -32.51 14.39 -22.84
C LEU A 18 -31.04 14.05 -23.16
N MET A 19 -30.28 15.04 -23.65
CA MET A 19 -28.85 14.87 -23.93
C MET A 19 -28.08 14.48 -22.66
N PHE A 20 -28.31 15.19 -21.54
CA PHE A 20 -27.68 14.86 -20.25
C PHE A 20 -28.06 13.46 -19.77
N GLY A 21 -29.33 13.07 -19.89
CA GLY A 21 -29.82 11.74 -19.49
C GLY A 21 -29.15 10.61 -20.27
N LEU A 22 -28.85 10.80 -21.56
CA LEU A 22 -28.14 9.81 -22.38
C LEU A 22 -26.63 9.79 -22.13
N LEU A 23 -26.02 10.94 -21.81
CA LEU A 23 -24.57 11.07 -21.63
C LEU A 23 -24.08 10.58 -20.26
N MET A 24 -24.84 10.80 -19.19
CA MET A 24 -24.39 10.49 -17.82
C MET A 24 -24.03 9.00 -17.62
N PRO A 25 -24.84 8.01 -18.07
CA PRO A 25 -24.48 6.59 -17.95
C PRO A 25 -23.28 6.20 -18.80
N ALA A 26 -23.08 6.87 -19.95
CA ALA A 26 -21.92 6.64 -20.81
C ALA A 26 -20.63 7.16 -20.16
N VAL A 27 -20.65 8.36 -19.60
CA VAL A 27 -19.50 8.96 -18.88
C VAL A 27 -19.12 8.12 -17.66
N TYR A 28 -20.10 7.61 -16.91
CA TYR A 28 -19.83 6.73 -15.76
C TYR A 28 -19.12 5.45 -16.19
N ARG A 29 -19.65 4.74 -17.21
CA ARG A 29 -19.03 3.52 -17.76
C ARG A 29 -17.61 3.77 -18.25
N ALA A 30 -17.40 4.85 -19.00
CA ALA A 30 -16.08 5.23 -19.48
C ALA A 30 -15.07 5.48 -18.34
N ARG A 31 -15.50 6.06 -17.22
CA ARG A 31 -14.64 6.24 -16.03
C ARG A 31 -14.29 4.92 -15.36
N VAL A 32 -15.23 3.98 -15.25
CA VAL A 32 -14.97 2.64 -14.69
C VAL A 32 -14.00 1.88 -15.60
N ASP A 33 -14.19 1.92 -16.92
CA ASP A 33 -13.29 1.30 -17.88
C ASP A 33 -11.89 1.91 -17.83
N ALA A 34 -11.79 3.24 -17.67
CA ALA A 34 -10.50 3.91 -17.47
C ALA A 34 -9.78 3.42 -16.20
N ARG A 35 -10.49 3.33 -15.07
CA ARG A 35 -9.92 2.80 -13.81
C ARG A 35 -9.46 1.34 -13.98
N LYS A 36 -10.26 0.53 -14.67
CA LYS A 36 -9.95 -0.86 -15.01
C LYS A 36 -8.69 -0.97 -15.87
N MET A 37 -8.55 -0.12 -16.89
CA MET A 37 -7.35 -0.06 -17.74
C MET A 37 -6.11 0.38 -16.95
N THR A 38 -6.25 1.36 -16.06
CA THR A 38 -5.14 1.80 -15.21
C THR A 38 -4.70 0.69 -14.24
N SER A 39 -5.63 -0.03 -13.63
CA SER A 39 -5.30 -1.20 -12.78
C SER A 39 -4.58 -2.30 -13.56
N LYS A 40 -5.07 -2.60 -14.78
CA LYS A 40 -4.37 -3.51 -15.71
C LYS A 40 -2.94 -3.03 -16.00
N ASN A 41 -2.74 -1.73 -16.17
CA ASN A 41 -1.41 -1.14 -16.37
C ASN A 41 -0.53 -1.23 -15.11
N ASN A 42 -1.10 -1.07 -13.92
CA ASN A 42 -0.38 -1.26 -12.66
C ASN A 42 0.17 -2.70 -12.54
N LEU A 43 -0.64 -3.72 -12.85
CA LEU A 43 -0.18 -5.11 -12.94
C LEU A 43 0.90 -5.34 -14.01
N LYS A 44 0.83 -4.63 -15.14
CA LYS A 44 1.88 -4.65 -16.17
C LYS A 44 3.21 -4.06 -15.66
N GLN A 45 3.16 -2.97 -14.91
CA GLN A 45 4.35 -2.38 -14.30
C GLN A 45 4.94 -3.28 -13.21
N ILE A 46 4.09 -3.91 -12.39
CA ILE A 46 4.51 -4.93 -11.42
C ILE A 46 5.23 -6.08 -12.14
N TRP A 47 4.71 -6.54 -13.28
CA TRP A 47 5.38 -7.58 -14.07
C TRP A 47 6.73 -7.13 -14.62
N LEU A 48 6.84 -5.91 -15.14
CA LEU A 48 8.11 -5.38 -15.63
C LEU A 48 9.17 -5.40 -14.52
N ALA A 49 8.79 -4.99 -13.30
CA ALA A 49 9.68 -5.07 -12.15
C ALA A 49 10.03 -6.50 -11.76
N LEU A 50 9.05 -7.43 -11.77
CA LEU A 50 9.29 -8.85 -11.52
C LEU A 50 10.26 -9.45 -12.56
N SER A 51 10.11 -9.08 -13.84
CA SER A 51 10.99 -9.51 -14.92
C SER A 51 12.41 -9.00 -14.71
N ASN A 52 12.59 -7.71 -14.42
CA ASN A 52 13.89 -7.12 -14.14
C ASN A 52 14.56 -7.73 -12.89
N TYR A 53 13.78 -7.96 -11.84
CA TYR A 53 14.24 -8.66 -10.65
C TYR A 53 14.72 -10.07 -11.00
N HIS A 54 13.93 -10.84 -11.75
CA HIS A 54 14.26 -12.20 -12.16
C HIS A 54 15.51 -12.24 -13.06
N ASP A 55 15.68 -11.28 -13.97
CA ASP A 55 16.86 -11.23 -14.84
C ASP A 55 18.15 -11.04 -14.03
N THR A 56 18.07 -10.27 -12.95
CA THR A 56 19.18 -9.99 -12.03
C THR A 56 19.44 -11.14 -11.06
N HIS A 57 18.39 -11.70 -10.44
CA HIS A 57 18.50 -12.67 -9.34
C HIS A 57 18.27 -14.13 -9.75
N ARG A 58 17.85 -14.38 -11.00
CA ARG A 58 17.52 -15.69 -11.59
C ARG A 58 16.36 -16.44 -10.93
N CYS A 59 15.61 -15.78 -10.04
CA CYS A 59 14.35 -16.23 -9.49
C CYS A 59 13.43 -15.05 -9.17
N LEU A 60 12.15 -15.31 -8.96
CA LEU A 60 11.19 -14.35 -8.42
C LEU A 60 11.56 -13.97 -6.98
N PRO A 61 11.20 -12.77 -6.52
CA PRO A 61 11.43 -12.38 -5.13
C PRO A 61 10.67 -13.32 -4.19
N PRO A 62 11.23 -13.64 -3.00
CA PRO A 62 10.47 -14.32 -1.96
C PRO A 62 9.20 -13.54 -1.64
N GLY A 63 8.09 -14.25 -1.39
CA GLY A 63 6.84 -13.60 -0.98
C GLY A 63 7.04 -12.71 0.25
N GLY A 64 7.87 -13.20 1.18
CA GLY A 64 8.44 -12.42 2.25
C GLY A 64 9.66 -13.10 2.84
N VAL A 65 10.56 -12.30 3.40
CA VAL A 65 11.72 -12.79 4.15
C VAL A 65 11.31 -12.92 5.61
N ILE A 66 11.39 -14.14 6.15
CA ILE A 66 11.15 -14.43 7.56
C ILE A 66 12.39 -15.09 8.13
N ARG A 67 12.94 -14.48 9.20
CA ARG A 67 14.09 -15.01 9.93
C ARG A 67 13.74 -16.29 10.67
N GLU A 68 14.76 -17.03 11.09
CA GLU A 68 14.61 -18.27 11.87
C GLU A 68 13.88 -18.06 13.20
N ASP A 69 14.04 -16.88 13.82
CA ASP A 69 13.33 -16.46 15.03
C ASP A 69 11.86 -16.08 14.80
N GLY A 70 11.37 -16.22 13.56
CA GLY A 70 10.00 -15.86 13.17
C GLY A 70 9.80 -14.37 12.85
N THR A 71 10.84 -13.53 12.96
CA THR A 71 10.74 -12.11 12.65
C THR A 71 10.45 -11.91 11.17
N ALA A 72 9.30 -11.31 10.88
CA ALA A 72 8.91 -10.93 9.53
C ALA A 72 9.69 -9.69 9.10
N MET A 73 10.53 -9.85 8.06
CA MET A 73 11.36 -8.80 7.51
C MET A 73 10.56 -8.07 6.42
N ASN A 74 10.92 -8.15 5.15
CA ASN A 74 10.27 -7.40 4.07
C ASN A 74 9.48 -8.32 3.12
N GLY A 75 8.39 -7.81 2.54
CA GLY A 75 7.60 -8.49 1.51
C GLY A 75 8.13 -8.28 0.09
N TRP A 76 7.61 -9.08 -0.86
CA TRP A 76 8.03 -9.06 -2.26
C TRP A 76 7.88 -7.69 -2.94
N PHE A 77 6.85 -6.89 -2.60
CA PHE A 77 6.68 -5.54 -3.13
C PHE A 77 7.87 -4.62 -2.82
N MET A 78 8.47 -4.74 -1.63
CA MET A 78 9.64 -3.95 -1.25
C MET A 78 10.85 -4.29 -2.14
N MET A 79 10.99 -5.55 -2.53
CA MET A 79 12.07 -6.02 -3.40
C MET A 79 11.92 -5.54 -4.84
N LEU A 80 10.70 -5.18 -5.23
CA LEU A 80 10.41 -4.58 -6.53
C LEU A 80 10.69 -3.08 -6.57
N MET A 81 10.80 -2.39 -5.43
CA MET A 81 11.01 -0.93 -5.39
C MET A 81 12.19 -0.45 -6.25
N PRO A 82 13.38 -1.07 -6.25
CA PRO A 82 14.47 -0.63 -7.14
C PRO A 82 14.16 -0.74 -8.64
N TYR A 83 13.17 -1.56 -9.00
CA TYR A 83 12.75 -1.86 -10.37
C TYR A 83 11.44 -1.14 -10.76
N LEU A 84 10.82 -0.45 -9.80
CA LEU A 84 9.59 0.31 -9.96
C LEU A 84 9.92 1.80 -9.80
N ASP A 85 9.67 2.61 -10.84
CA ASP A 85 9.75 4.07 -10.82
C ASP A 85 10.83 4.67 -9.89
N SER A 86 12.07 4.88 -10.36
CA SER A 86 13.17 5.77 -9.90
C SER A 86 13.30 6.25 -8.43
N ASN A 87 12.57 5.70 -7.46
CA ASN A 87 12.30 6.33 -6.19
C ASN A 87 13.28 5.83 -5.12
N PRO A 88 13.94 6.73 -4.35
CA PRO A 88 14.93 6.34 -3.35
C PRO A 88 14.41 5.51 -2.18
N PHE A 89 13.12 5.15 -2.11
CA PHE A 89 12.54 4.41 -0.98
C PHE A 89 13.31 3.14 -0.58
N SER A 90 13.88 2.42 -1.55
CA SER A 90 14.71 1.24 -1.26
C SER A 90 15.94 1.55 -0.42
N THR A 91 16.51 2.75 -0.56
CA THR A 91 17.68 3.19 0.20
C THR A 91 17.35 3.65 1.62
N TRP A 92 16.07 3.90 1.93
CA TRP A 92 15.64 4.38 3.24
C TRP A 92 15.21 3.25 4.19
N ILE A 93 14.98 2.04 3.68
CA ILE A 93 14.66 0.89 4.51
C ILE A 93 15.89 0.40 5.27
N ASN A 94 15.70 0.19 6.57
CA ASN A 94 16.63 -0.56 7.39
C ASN A 94 16.33 -2.06 7.30
N TYR A 95 17.06 -2.76 6.42
CA TYR A 95 16.93 -4.20 6.20
C TYR A 95 17.32 -5.06 7.41
N ASN A 96 17.91 -4.49 8.46
CA ASN A 96 18.20 -5.21 9.70
C ASN A 96 17.03 -5.20 10.70
N LYS A 97 15.99 -4.39 10.43
CA LYS A 97 14.76 -4.28 11.23
C LYS A 97 13.59 -4.97 10.52
N SER A 98 12.57 -5.35 11.29
CA SER A 98 11.33 -5.87 10.72
C SER A 98 10.61 -4.81 9.88
N TRP A 99 9.71 -5.22 8.97
CA TRP A 99 8.95 -4.24 8.17
C TRP A 99 8.12 -3.28 9.04
N ASN A 100 7.58 -3.77 10.16
CA ASN A 100 6.72 -3.01 11.06
C ASN A 100 7.49 -2.26 12.15
N SER A 101 8.81 -2.14 12.01
CA SER A 101 9.61 -1.31 12.90
C SER A 101 9.30 0.17 12.63
N PRO A 102 9.21 1.03 13.68
CA PRO A 102 9.05 2.47 13.49
C PRO A 102 10.14 3.10 12.59
N ASP A 103 11.35 2.52 12.55
CA ASP A 103 12.41 2.93 11.62
C ASP A 103 12.00 2.80 10.14
N ASN A 104 11.17 1.82 9.80
CA ASN A 104 10.73 1.53 8.43
C ASN A 104 9.34 2.09 8.11
N LEU A 105 8.60 2.56 9.11
CA LEU A 105 7.24 3.07 8.95
C LEU A 105 7.14 4.22 7.93
N PRO A 106 8.04 5.23 7.90
CA PRO A 106 7.98 6.32 6.93
C PRO A 106 8.03 5.89 5.46
N VAL A 107 8.60 4.72 5.18
CA VAL A 107 8.57 4.14 3.84
C VAL A 107 7.23 3.42 3.63
N TYR A 108 6.83 2.57 4.59
CA TYR A 108 5.64 1.73 4.45
C TYR A 108 4.30 2.43 4.63
N GLU A 109 4.27 3.68 5.09
CA GLU A 109 3.06 4.51 5.08
C GLU A 109 2.72 5.07 3.69
N ILE A 110 3.68 5.04 2.76
CA ILE A 110 3.52 5.67 1.45
C ILE A 110 2.45 4.93 0.64
N SER A 111 1.40 5.65 0.28
CA SER A 111 0.34 5.13 -0.58
C SER A 111 0.76 5.24 -2.05
N THR A 112 1.45 4.21 -2.54
CA THR A 112 1.91 4.19 -3.93
C THR A 112 0.80 3.79 -4.90
N TYR A 113 0.61 4.59 -5.95
CA TYR A 113 -0.47 4.42 -6.92
C TYR A 113 -0.40 3.07 -7.65
N ILE A 114 0.80 2.54 -7.86
CA ILE A 114 1.04 1.27 -8.57
C ILE A 114 0.51 0.05 -7.79
N PHE A 115 0.42 0.14 -6.47
CA PHE A 115 -0.12 -0.95 -5.64
C PHE A 115 -1.60 -0.80 -5.34
N ARG A 116 -2.26 0.21 -5.92
CA ARG A 116 -3.67 0.49 -5.68
C ARG A 116 -4.53 0.30 -6.93
N ILE A 117 -5.79 -0.03 -6.70
CA ILE A 117 -6.83 0.03 -7.72
C ILE A 117 -7.37 1.47 -7.74
N PRO A 118 -7.38 2.16 -8.89
CA PRO A 118 -7.89 3.52 -8.98
C PRO A 118 -9.38 3.60 -8.60
N GLY A 119 -9.70 4.51 -7.69
CA GLY A 119 -11.06 4.70 -7.18
C GLY A 119 -11.33 4.03 -5.85
N GLU A 120 -10.41 3.23 -5.31
CA GLU A 120 -10.44 2.87 -3.89
C GLU A 120 -10.04 4.06 -3.03
N GLU A 121 -10.89 4.42 -2.07
CA GLU A 121 -10.69 5.60 -1.23
C GLU A 121 -9.79 5.27 -0.03
N LEU A 122 -9.95 4.09 0.56
CA LEU A 122 -9.16 3.65 1.70
C LEU A 122 -7.71 3.38 1.30
N SER A 123 -6.79 3.98 2.03
CA SER A 123 -5.37 4.01 1.66
C SER A 123 -4.43 3.55 2.77
N LEU A 124 -4.88 3.61 4.03
CA LEU A 124 -4.06 3.34 5.21
C LEU A 124 -4.75 2.34 6.15
N THR A 125 -3.92 1.68 6.96
CA THR A 125 -4.36 0.95 8.16
C THR A 125 -4.47 1.89 9.37
N ASN A 126 -5.11 1.44 10.44
CA ASN A 126 -5.17 2.15 11.73
C ASN A 126 -3.80 2.27 12.44
N SER A 127 -2.76 1.63 11.88
CA SER A 127 -1.37 1.75 12.30
C SER A 127 -0.53 2.57 11.29
N GLY A 128 -1.18 3.16 10.28
CA GLY A 128 -0.58 4.13 9.36
C GLY A 128 0.13 3.53 8.16
N TYR A 129 0.10 2.20 7.97
CA TYR A 129 0.69 1.56 6.80
C TYR A 129 -0.16 1.71 5.54
N GLY A 130 0.48 2.00 4.41
CA GLY A 130 -0.10 2.06 3.07
C GLY A 130 -0.57 0.72 2.56
N LEU A 131 -1.75 0.68 1.96
CA LEU A 131 -2.40 -0.55 1.48
C LEU A 131 -1.95 -0.98 0.08
N THR A 132 -2.09 -2.28 -0.21
CA THR A 132 -2.10 -2.84 -1.56
C THR A 132 -3.47 -3.45 -1.89
N ASN A 133 -3.87 -3.35 -3.16
CA ASN A 133 -5.03 -4.03 -3.73
C ASN A 133 -4.63 -5.22 -4.62
N TYR A 134 -3.36 -5.62 -4.62
CA TYR A 134 -2.86 -6.78 -5.35
C TYR A 134 -2.12 -7.72 -4.41
N LEU A 135 -2.37 -9.03 -4.54
CA LEU A 135 -1.64 -10.07 -3.80
C LEU A 135 -1.07 -11.12 -4.74
N GLY A 136 -0.02 -11.79 -4.28
CA GLY A 136 0.71 -12.80 -5.04
C GLY A 136 0.09 -14.21 -4.96
N ASN A 137 0.49 -15.03 -5.94
CA ASN A 137 0.29 -16.47 -5.95
C ASN A 137 1.15 -17.13 -4.87
N PRO A 138 0.55 -17.85 -3.90
CA PRO A 138 1.29 -18.51 -2.82
C PRO A 138 2.28 -19.56 -3.32
N ASN A 139 2.06 -20.13 -4.50
CA ASN A 139 3.01 -21.08 -5.09
C ASN A 139 4.31 -20.42 -5.57
N LEU A 140 4.29 -19.12 -5.85
CA LEU A 140 5.45 -18.36 -6.34
C LEU A 140 6.04 -17.45 -5.26
N PHE A 141 5.15 -16.77 -4.54
CA PHE A 141 5.43 -15.78 -3.51
C PHE A 141 5.05 -16.35 -2.14
N ASN A 142 5.87 -17.26 -1.62
CA ASN A 142 5.72 -17.78 -0.26
C ASN A 142 6.95 -17.43 0.60
N ARG A 143 6.91 -17.86 1.86
CA ARG A 143 7.98 -17.65 2.84
C ARG A 143 9.33 -18.06 2.27
N ASN A 144 10.27 -17.12 2.22
CA ASN A 144 11.65 -17.34 1.81
C ASN A 144 11.80 -18.03 0.43
N SER A 145 10.82 -17.89 -0.47
CA SER A 145 10.84 -18.53 -1.78
C SER A 145 11.90 -17.96 -2.73
N CYS A 146 12.35 -18.78 -3.67
CA CYS A 146 13.16 -18.35 -4.83
C CYS A 146 12.75 -19.23 -6.02
N VAL A 147 11.61 -18.87 -6.62
CA VAL A 147 11.01 -19.63 -7.72
C VAL A 147 11.52 -19.10 -9.05
N SER A 148 12.18 -19.94 -9.84
CA SER A 148 12.60 -19.58 -11.21
C SER A 148 11.52 -19.90 -12.24
N LEU A 149 11.50 -19.20 -13.38
CA LEU A 149 10.55 -19.48 -14.47
C LEU A 149 10.64 -20.93 -14.99
N LYS A 150 11.80 -21.59 -14.88
CA LYS A 150 11.99 -23.01 -15.29
C LYS A 150 11.15 -23.99 -14.47
N GLN A 151 10.76 -23.61 -13.25
CA GLN A 151 9.93 -24.45 -12.38
C GLN A 151 8.45 -24.45 -12.81
N MET A 152 8.05 -23.53 -13.70
CA MET A 152 6.69 -23.40 -14.24
C MET A 152 6.45 -24.43 -15.34
N LYS A 153 6.29 -25.72 -14.97
CA LYS A 153 6.23 -26.83 -15.92
C LYS A 153 5.05 -26.78 -16.90
N ASN A 154 3.97 -26.07 -16.55
CA ASN A 154 2.82 -25.84 -17.44
C ASN A 154 3.03 -24.64 -18.41
N GLY A 155 4.21 -24.01 -18.35
CA GLY A 155 4.55 -22.82 -19.13
C GLY A 155 4.09 -21.53 -18.47
N THR A 156 4.78 -20.44 -18.77
CA THR A 156 4.54 -19.10 -18.19
C THR A 156 3.17 -18.52 -18.57
N THR A 157 2.57 -18.95 -19.68
CA THR A 157 1.24 -18.55 -20.15
C THR A 157 0.10 -19.13 -19.31
N HIS A 158 0.36 -20.20 -18.54
CA HIS A 158 -0.61 -20.91 -17.67
C HIS A 158 -0.31 -20.75 -16.18
N THR A 159 0.70 -19.97 -15.82
CA THR A 159 1.06 -19.69 -14.43
C THR A 159 0.73 -18.24 -14.12
N TRP A 160 -0.21 -18.01 -13.20
CA TRP A 160 -0.53 -16.68 -12.70
C TRP A 160 0.45 -16.28 -11.59
N MET A 161 0.73 -14.98 -11.49
CA MET A 161 1.68 -14.40 -10.54
C MET A 161 0.99 -13.58 -9.46
N ALA A 162 0.15 -12.64 -9.85
CA ALA A 162 -0.52 -11.73 -8.92
C ALA A 162 -1.91 -11.40 -9.45
N GLY A 163 -2.77 -10.89 -8.58
CA GLY A 163 -4.12 -10.52 -8.97
C GLY A 163 -4.69 -9.46 -8.05
N GLU A 164 -5.73 -8.80 -8.55
CA GLU A 164 -6.54 -7.84 -7.79
C GLU A 164 -7.33 -8.57 -6.71
N VAL A 165 -7.44 -7.98 -5.52
CA VAL A 165 -8.16 -8.60 -4.39
C VAL A 165 -9.41 -7.82 -3.99
N ALA A 166 -10.40 -8.55 -3.48
CA ALA A 166 -11.75 -8.02 -3.27
C ALA A 166 -11.93 -7.29 -1.93
N GLY A 167 -11.01 -7.49 -1.00
CA GLY A 167 -11.09 -6.96 0.37
C GLY A 167 -9.99 -7.55 1.24
N ASN A 168 -10.12 -7.35 2.57
CA ASN A 168 -9.07 -7.65 3.56
C ASN A 168 -7.70 -7.16 3.09
N TYR A 169 -7.68 -5.90 2.62
CA TYR A 169 -6.49 -5.26 2.09
C TYR A 169 -5.37 -5.26 3.14
N GLN A 170 -4.16 -5.49 2.67
CA GLN A 170 -2.98 -5.64 3.51
C GLN A 170 -2.04 -4.46 3.25
N PRO A 171 -1.18 -4.10 4.22
CA PRO A 171 -0.08 -3.20 3.94
C PRO A 171 0.77 -3.72 2.79
N TRP A 172 1.15 -2.88 1.84
CA TRP A 172 2.00 -3.31 0.73
C TRP A 172 3.38 -3.82 1.23
N GLY A 173 3.85 -3.32 2.38
CA GLY A 173 5.06 -3.80 3.05
C GLY A 173 4.94 -5.13 3.76
N TYR A 174 3.71 -5.65 3.95
CA TYR A 174 3.48 -6.85 4.74
C TYR A 174 4.15 -8.09 4.11
N PRO A 175 4.96 -8.86 4.87
CA PRO A 175 5.69 -10.00 4.31
C PRO A 175 4.85 -11.22 3.95
N PHE A 176 3.52 -11.17 4.10
CA PHE A 176 2.61 -12.27 3.78
C PHE A 176 1.59 -11.89 2.71
N ASN A 177 1.99 -11.03 1.76
CA ASN A 177 1.16 -10.51 0.67
C ASN A 177 0.86 -11.55 -0.44
N TRP A 178 0.31 -12.71 -0.04
CA TRP A 178 -0.20 -13.77 -0.91
C TRP A 178 -1.50 -14.36 -0.37
N ARG A 179 -2.33 -14.89 -1.26
CA ARG A 179 -3.50 -15.68 -0.87
C ARG A 179 -3.81 -16.76 -1.91
N PRO A 180 -4.43 -17.89 -1.52
CA PRO A 180 -4.95 -18.87 -2.48
C PRO A 180 -5.95 -18.23 -3.44
N LEU A 181 -5.91 -18.61 -4.72
CA LEU A 181 -6.82 -18.06 -5.74
C LEU A 181 -8.29 -18.44 -5.48
N GLY A 182 -8.51 -19.62 -4.90
CA GLY A 182 -9.83 -20.21 -4.77
C GLY A 182 -10.37 -20.73 -6.10
N THR A 183 -11.68 -20.97 -6.15
CA THR A 183 -12.36 -21.52 -7.34
C THR A 183 -13.26 -20.51 -8.03
N LYS A 184 -13.41 -19.30 -7.49
CA LYS A 184 -14.20 -18.20 -8.04
C LYS A 184 -13.65 -16.86 -7.57
N LEU A 185 -13.88 -15.81 -8.35
CA LEU A 185 -13.57 -14.43 -7.97
C LEU A 185 -14.77 -13.78 -7.25
N CYS A 186 -14.50 -12.72 -6.50
CA CYS A 186 -15.51 -11.88 -5.85
C CYS A 186 -16.45 -12.63 -4.88
N THR A 187 -16.00 -13.73 -4.26
CA THR A 187 -16.81 -14.51 -3.31
C THR A 187 -16.82 -13.96 -1.88
N GLY A 188 -16.07 -12.89 -1.62
CA GLY A 188 -15.94 -12.26 -0.30
C GLY A 188 -14.61 -11.53 -0.14
N PRO A 189 -14.33 -10.93 1.03
CA PRO A 189 -13.08 -10.22 1.29
C PRO A 189 -11.85 -11.16 1.26
N ASP A 190 -12.10 -12.45 1.50
CA ASP A 190 -11.36 -13.69 1.17
C ASP A 190 -10.73 -13.84 -0.22
N ALA A 191 -11.30 -13.17 -1.23
CA ALA A 191 -11.14 -13.58 -2.61
C ALA A 191 -10.24 -12.66 -3.44
N PHE A 192 -9.79 -13.17 -4.59
CA PHE A 192 -9.37 -12.34 -5.71
C PHE A 192 -10.59 -11.79 -6.45
N GLY A 193 -10.36 -10.77 -7.27
CA GLY A 193 -11.38 -10.02 -8.00
C GLY A 193 -11.64 -8.65 -7.38
N TYR A 194 -12.33 -7.81 -8.12
CA TYR A 194 -12.80 -6.51 -7.69
C TYR A 194 -14.32 -6.44 -7.91
N PRO A 195 -15.15 -6.45 -6.86
CA PRO A 195 -16.60 -6.55 -6.99
C PRO A 195 -17.21 -5.48 -7.92
N ALA A 196 -16.69 -4.25 -7.91
CA ALA A 196 -17.18 -3.18 -8.78
C ALA A 196 -16.89 -3.41 -10.28
N TRP A 197 -16.05 -4.40 -10.64
CA TRP A 197 -15.83 -4.86 -12.01
C TRP A 197 -16.57 -6.16 -12.36
N ASN A 198 -17.30 -6.77 -11.42
CA ASN A 198 -17.88 -8.11 -11.57
C ASN A 198 -16.84 -9.17 -12.00
N GLY A 199 -15.61 -9.05 -11.47
CA GLY A 199 -14.48 -9.89 -11.84
C GLY A 199 -13.16 -9.22 -11.48
N GLY A 200 -12.04 -9.69 -12.05
CA GLY A 200 -10.75 -9.05 -11.84
C GLY A 200 -9.69 -9.53 -12.82
N HIS A 201 -8.57 -8.85 -12.80
CA HIS A 201 -7.39 -9.19 -13.57
C HIS A 201 -6.46 -10.08 -12.78
N LEU A 202 -5.91 -11.05 -13.50
CA LEU A 202 -4.75 -11.82 -13.07
C LEU A 202 -3.59 -11.49 -14.00
N LEU A 203 -2.42 -11.26 -13.39
CA LEU A 203 -1.14 -11.19 -14.07
C LEU A 203 -0.62 -12.60 -14.29
N MET A 204 -0.26 -12.92 -15.53
CA MET A 204 0.38 -14.17 -15.94
C MET A 204 1.91 -14.01 -15.97
N ALA A 205 2.63 -15.12 -15.88
CA ALA A 205 4.09 -15.13 -15.80
C ALA A 205 4.78 -14.67 -17.09
N ASP A 206 4.11 -14.79 -18.23
CA ASP A 206 4.52 -14.24 -19.53
C ASP A 206 4.28 -12.72 -19.66
N GLY A 207 3.74 -12.10 -18.61
CA GLY A 207 3.43 -10.67 -18.57
C GLY A 207 2.05 -10.32 -19.09
N ARG A 208 1.28 -11.26 -19.62
CA ARG A 208 -0.12 -10.99 -20.00
C ARG A 208 -0.94 -10.65 -18.75
N VAL A 209 -1.79 -9.63 -18.86
CA VAL A 209 -2.78 -9.31 -17.81
C VAL A 209 -4.16 -9.54 -18.42
N SER A 210 -4.87 -10.53 -17.89
CA SER A 210 -6.15 -11.01 -18.42
C SER A 210 -7.27 -10.76 -17.42
N PHE A 211 -8.41 -10.29 -17.90
CA PHE A 211 -9.61 -10.12 -17.09
C PHE A 211 -10.41 -11.43 -17.05
N PHE A 212 -10.87 -11.80 -15.87
CA PHE A 212 -11.76 -12.93 -15.62
C PHE A 212 -13.01 -12.41 -14.93
N SER A 213 -14.20 -12.75 -15.45
CA SER A 213 -15.46 -12.41 -14.77
C SER A 213 -15.69 -13.32 -13.57
N GLN A 214 -16.55 -12.89 -12.64
CA GLN A 214 -17.02 -13.72 -11.53
C GLN A 214 -17.75 -15.01 -11.98
N ASP A 215 -18.23 -15.04 -13.22
CA ASP A 215 -18.91 -16.18 -13.84
C ASP A 215 -17.95 -17.14 -14.57
N THR A 216 -16.65 -16.85 -14.55
CA THR A 216 -15.62 -17.72 -15.13
C THR A 216 -15.69 -19.12 -14.51
N SER A 217 -15.56 -20.15 -15.36
CA SER A 217 -15.63 -21.56 -14.94
C SER A 217 -14.65 -21.87 -13.79
N PRO A 218 -15.11 -22.50 -12.69
CA PRO A 218 -14.25 -22.89 -11.57
C PRO A 218 -13.05 -23.77 -11.94
N GLU A 219 -13.20 -24.57 -13.01
CA GLU A 219 -12.14 -25.44 -13.52
C GLU A 219 -10.91 -24.66 -13.99
N ILE A 220 -11.09 -23.43 -14.49
CA ILE A 220 -9.97 -22.56 -14.90
C ILE A 220 -9.13 -22.16 -13.67
N PHE A 221 -9.78 -21.71 -12.60
CA PHE A 221 -9.10 -21.29 -11.37
C PHE A 221 -8.49 -22.47 -10.61
N LYS A 222 -9.12 -23.65 -10.68
CA LYS A 222 -8.54 -24.90 -10.17
C LYS A 222 -7.22 -25.22 -10.88
N ARG A 223 -7.20 -25.20 -12.21
CA ARG A 223 -5.96 -25.42 -13.00
C ARG A 223 -4.86 -24.42 -12.68
N PHE A 224 -5.21 -23.15 -12.45
CA PHE A 224 -4.25 -22.13 -12.04
C PHE A 224 -3.71 -22.32 -10.62
N SER A 225 -4.52 -22.83 -9.69
CA SER A 225 -4.12 -23.10 -8.32
C SER A 225 -3.21 -24.33 -8.22
N GLU A 226 -3.45 -25.33 -9.07
CA GLU A 226 -2.69 -26.58 -9.13
C GLU A 226 -1.46 -26.50 -10.07
N ALA A 227 -1.26 -25.37 -10.74
CA ALA A 227 -0.16 -25.19 -11.68
C ALA A 227 1.21 -25.21 -10.95
N PRO A 228 2.19 -26.00 -11.41
CA PRO A 228 3.50 -26.09 -10.79
C PRO A 228 4.33 -24.80 -10.97
N PRO A 229 5.27 -24.51 -10.04
CA PRO A 229 5.53 -25.28 -8.81
C PRO A 229 4.38 -25.17 -7.81
N VAL A 230 4.20 -26.17 -6.95
CA VAL A 230 3.18 -26.14 -5.89
C VAL A 230 3.92 -26.09 -4.56
N ALA A 231 3.66 -25.04 -3.78
CA ALA A 231 4.29 -24.85 -2.48
C ALA A 231 3.62 -25.73 -1.42
N THR A 232 4.35 -26.07 -0.36
CA THR A 232 3.80 -26.82 0.76
C THR A 232 2.87 -25.94 1.62
N GLU A 233 2.00 -26.56 2.42
CA GLU A 233 1.15 -25.84 3.37
C GLU A 233 1.99 -25.00 4.35
N GLU A 234 3.12 -25.54 4.82
CA GLU A 234 4.04 -24.83 5.71
C GLU A 234 4.66 -23.58 5.06
N GLN A 235 5.07 -23.69 3.79
CA GLN A 235 5.63 -22.56 3.04
C GLN A 235 4.60 -21.43 2.87
N THR A 236 3.35 -21.80 2.64
CA THR A 236 2.25 -20.86 2.36
C THR A 236 1.52 -20.37 3.61
N ALA A 237 1.82 -20.96 4.78
CA ALA A 237 1.24 -20.58 6.06
C ALA A 237 1.50 -19.11 6.40
N ARG A 238 0.41 -18.42 6.76
CA ARG A 238 0.41 -16.99 7.10
C ARG A 238 -0.29 -16.75 8.44
N PRO A 239 0.08 -15.69 9.18
CA PRO A 239 -0.67 -15.29 10.36
C PRO A 239 -2.13 -14.97 10.02
N SER A 240 -3.05 -15.39 10.89
CA SER A 240 -4.47 -14.99 10.85
C SER A 240 -4.63 -13.53 11.31
N LYS A 241 -4.08 -12.60 10.53
CA LYS A 241 -4.09 -11.16 10.82
C LYS A 241 -5.00 -10.44 9.82
N VAL A 242 -5.97 -9.70 10.35
CA VAL A 242 -6.80 -8.77 9.59
C VAL A 242 -6.39 -7.36 9.99
N PHE A 243 -6.11 -6.51 9.00
CA PHE A 243 -5.75 -5.12 9.23
C PHE A 243 -7.01 -4.27 9.27
N GLN A 244 -7.12 -3.43 10.30
CA GLN A 244 -8.17 -2.42 10.34
C GLN A 244 -7.80 -1.31 9.37
N ILE A 245 -8.67 -1.06 8.40
CA ILE A 245 -8.52 -0.03 7.39
C ILE A 245 -9.57 1.05 7.59
N GLY A 246 -9.26 2.27 7.18
CA GLY A 246 -10.12 3.41 7.42
C GLY A 246 -9.58 4.66 6.76
N ASP A 247 -10.36 5.72 6.88
CA ASP A 247 -9.92 7.05 6.47
C ASP A 247 -9.02 7.60 7.58
N PHE A 248 -7.72 7.40 7.39
CA PHE A 248 -6.66 7.86 8.27
C PHE A 248 -5.74 8.79 7.50
N HIS A 249 -5.11 9.72 8.21
CA HIS A 249 -4.11 10.61 7.62
C HIS A 249 -2.99 10.90 8.62
N TRP A 250 -1.81 11.19 8.08
CA TRP A 250 -0.65 11.64 8.84
C TRP A 250 -0.63 13.16 8.92
N GLU A 251 -0.56 13.69 10.13
CA GLU A 251 -0.27 15.10 10.41
C GLU A 251 1.20 15.21 10.86
N ARG A 252 1.92 16.20 10.31
CA ARG A 252 3.30 16.48 10.70
C ARG A 252 3.37 17.78 11.50
N VAL A 253 4.09 17.73 12.63
CA VAL A 253 4.39 18.88 13.47
C VAL A 253 5.90 19.00 13.64
N ASP A 254 6.46 20.12 13.17
CA ASP A 254 7.88 20.41 13.36
C ASP A 254 8.15 20.88 14.80
N LEU A 255 9.21 20.35 15.40
CA LEU A 255 9.66 20.72 16.74
C LEU A 255 10.74 21.80 16.69
N GLN A 256 10.82 22.58 17.75
CA GLN A 256 11.84 23.60 17.90
C GLN A 256 13.17 22.95 18.27
N ALA A 257 14.17 23.09 17.42
CA ALA A 257 15.52 22.67 17.73
C ALA A 257 16.48 23.63 17.06
N ASP A 258 17.41 24.23 17.82
CA ASP A 258 18.56 24.89 17.22
C ASP A 258 19.83 24.78 18.07
N ALA A 259 20.86 24.29 17.40
CA ALA A 259 22.24 24.65 17.74
C ALA A 259 23.12 24.94 16.52
N LYS A 260 22.79 24.49 15.30
CA LYS A 260 23.50 24.75 14.01
C LYS A 260 22.63 24.50 12.76
N GLY A 261 21.32 24.25 12.89
CA GLY A 261 20.45 23.81 11.79
C GLY A 261 20.81 22.47 11.12
N LYS A 262 21.56 21.59 11.79
CA LYS A 262 22.04 20.32 11.20
C LYS A 262 20.96 19.26 11.01
N ASN A 263 20.04 19.13 11.96
CA ASN A 263 18.94 18.17 11.92
C ASN A 263 17.61 18.90 12.15
N LYS A 264 16.56 18.45 11.48
CA LYS A 264 15.18 18.84 11.75
C LYS A 264 14.55 17.77 12.63
N TYR A 265 13.73 18.18 13.59
CA TYR A 265 13.00 17.28 14.47
C TYR A 265 11.51 17.46 14.19
N LEU A 266 10.81 16.35 14.04
CA LEU A 266 9.40 16.37 13.66
C LEU A 266 8.66 15.23 14.30
N VAL A 267 7.36 15.42 14.43
CA VAL A 267 6.42 14.47 15.00
C VAL A 267 5.42 14.12 13.91
N GLU A 268 5.21 12.83 13.70
CA GLU A 268 4.15 12.32 12.84
C GLU A 268 3.04 11.73 13.69
N ILE A 269 1.84 12.23 13.45
CA ILE A 269 0.64 11.91 14.21
C ILE A 269 -0.33 11.23 13.24
N LEU A 270 -0.60 9.95 13.47
CA LEU A 270 -1.64 9.25 12.73
C LEU A 270 -2.98 9.64 13.32
N ARG A 271 -3.91 10.13 12.50
CA ARG A 271 -5.26 10.50 12.93
C ARG A 271 -6.34 9.73 12.19
N SER A 272 -7.47 9.54 12.87
CA SER A 272 -8.74 9.15 12.25
C SER A 272 -9.36 10.30 11.46
N SER A 273 -10.39 9.99 10.66
CA SER A 273 -11.16 10.98 9.90
C SER A 273 -11.82 12.06 10.76
N VAL A 274 -12.09 11.78 12.03
CA VAL A 274 -12.63 12.76 13.01
C VAL A 274 -11.53 13.51 13.78
N GLY A 275 -10.26 13.27 13.45
CA GLY A 275 -9.11 13.98 14.02
C GLY A 275 -8.53 13.37 15.30
N THR A 276 -9.06 12.23 15.79
CA THR A 276 -8.51 11.56 16.98
C THR A 276 -7.14 10.97 16.67
N PRO A 277 -6.08 11.30 17.43
CA PRO A 277 -4.78 10.67 17.24
C PRO A 277 -4.78 9.20 17.68
N LEU A 278 -4.09 8.38 16.90
CA LEU A 278 -4.00 6.92 17.06
C LEU A 278 -2.56 6.47 17.37
N ALA A 279 -1.58 7.17 16.80
CA ALA A 279 -0.17 6.91 17.04
C ALA A 279 0.62 8.21 16.88
N ILE A 280 1.67 8.36 17.69
CA ILE A 280 2.56 9.53 17.66
C ILE A 280 3.99 9.01 17.60
N TYR A 281 4.72 9.42 16.57
CA TYR A 281 6.12 9.05 16.38
C TYR A 281 6.99 10.29 16.24
N LEU A 282 8.08 10.32 16.99
CA LEU A 282 9.09 11.35 16.92
C LEU A 282 10.25 10.88 16.04
N TYR A 283 10.65 11.73 15.10
CA TYR A 283 11.76 11.50 14.20
C TYR A 283 12.73 12.68 14.21
N TYR A 284 13.94 12.43 13.72
CA TYR A 284 14.78 13.49 13.17
C TYR A 284 15.13 13.20 11.71
N ALA A 285 15.43 14.24 10.97
CA ALA A 285 15.92 14.19 9.60
C ALA A 285 17.21 15.03 9.49
N GLU A 286 18.20 14.53 8.77
CA GLU A 286 19.40 15.31 8.46
C GLU A 286 19.04 16.44 7.49
N ASN A 287 19.45 17.67 7.78
CA ASN A 287 19.25 18.80 6.89
C ASN A 287 20.25 18.72 5.72
N ARG A 288 19.91 17.98 4.67
CA ARG A 288 20.74 17.85 3.47
C ARG A 288 20.39 18.99 2.49
N THR A 289 21.40 19.59 1.86
CA THR A 289 21.22 20.58 0.78
C THR A 289 20.70 19.98 -0.54
N SER A 290 20.32 18.71 -0.55
CA SER A 290 20.00 17.94 -1.76
C SER A 290 18.49 17.98 -2.09
N ARG A 291 18.16 17.82 -3.37
CA ARG A 291 16.78 17.78 -3.91
C ARG A 291 15.95 16.56 -3.49
N TYR A 292 16.55 15.55 -2.84
CA TYR A 292 15.86 14.33 -2.43
C TYR A 292 15.29 14.48 -1.01
N ALA A 293 14.08 13.96 -0.80
CA ALA A 293 13.40 14.03 0.50
C ALA A 293 14.26 13.45 1.64
N ASP A 294 14.14 14.08 2.82
CA ASP A 294 14.96 13.76 3.99
C ASP A 294 14.64 12.34 4.50
N THR A 295 15.66 11.53 4.76
CA THR A 295 15.49 10.22 5.43
C THR A 295 15.11 10.47 6.89
N LEU A 296 13.99 9.88 7.33
CA LEU A 296 13.53 9.98 8.72
C LEU A 296 14.17 8.89 9.58
N HIS A 297 14.68 9.31 10.73
CA HIS A 297 15.28 8.44 11.73
C HIS A 297 14.43 8.43 12.99
N TYR A 298 13.94 7.26 13.38
CA TYR A 298 13.07 7.09 14.53
C TYR A 298 13.79 7.44 15.84
N LEU A 299 13.10 8.16 16.72
CA LEU A 299 13.58 8.50 18.06
C LEU A 299 12.73 7.85 19.15
N LEU A 300 11.41 8.03 19.08
CA LEU A 300 10.50 7.66 20.17
C LEU A 300 9.07 7.53 19.66
N GLN A 301 8.34 6.54 20.17
CA GLN A 301 6.89 6.46 20.05
C GLN A 301 6.28 7.00 21.35
N ILE A 302 5.27 7.85 21.23
CA ILE A 302 4.57 8.44 22.37
C ILE A 302 3.19 7.76 22.48
N ASP A 303 2.97 7.09 23.61
CA ASP A 303 1.67 6.56 24.02
C ASP A 303 1.04 7.40 25.14
N ALA A 304 -0.17 7.06 25.57
CA ALA A 304 -0.89 7.78 26.62
C ALA A 304 -0.16 7.81 27.98
N THR A 305 0.79 6.91 28.21
CA THR A 305 1.52 6.74 29.49
C THR A 305 2.94 7.27 29.47
N THR A 306 3.44 7.69 28.31
CA THR A 306 4.82 8.12 28.12
C THR A 306 5.12 9.39 28.93
N ASP A 307 6.10 9.35 29.82
CA ASP A 307 6.65 10.57 30.44
C ASP A 307 7.50 11.31 29.40
N ILE A 308 6.89 12.28 28.73
CA ILE A 308 7.50 13.00 27.61
C ILE A 308 8.81 13.67 28.00
N ALA A 309 8.86 14.36 29.15
CA ALA A 309 10.04 15.10 29.55
C ALA A 309 11.23 14.15 29.72
N LYS A 310 11.01 13.06 30.48
CA LYS A 310 12.02 12.02 30.71
C LYS A 310 12.40 11.27 29.44
N ALA A 311 11.42 10.93 28.60
CA ALA A 311 11.68 10.20 27.37
C ALA A 311 12.53 11.02 26.39
N LEU A 312 12.26 12.33 26.27
CA LEU A 312 13.01 13.22 25.40
C LEU A 312 14.45 13.43 25.83
N GLU A 313 14.76 13.37 27.14
CA GLU A 313 16.15 13.49 27.64
C GLU A 313 17.10 12.48 26.99
N SER A 314 16.60 11.27 26.71
CA SER A 314 17.36 10.19 26.08
C SER A 314 17.58 10.37 24.57
N THR A 315 16.88 11.30 23.93
CA THR A 315 16.92 11.52 22.48
C THR A 315 17.99 12.53 22.08
N THR A 316 18.29 12.62 20.79
CA THR A 316 19.19 13.67 20.29
C THR A 316 18.58 15.07 20.36
N LEU A 317 17.26 15.19 20.52
CA LEU A 317 16.56 16.47 20.65
C LEU A 317 16.99 17.23 21.90
N SER A 318 17.22 16.55 23.02
CA SER A 318 17.64 17.18 24.29
C SER A 318 18.97 17.92 24.17
N LYS A 319 19.84 17.47 23.27
CA LYS A 319 21.14 18.09 22.96
C LYS A 319 21.05 19.16 21.88
N ALA A 320 20.00 19.12 21.07
CA ALA A 320 19.83 19.99 19.90
C ALA A 320 18.97 21.23 20.19
N ALA A 321 18.19 21.22 21.27
CA ALA A 321 17.32 22.33 21.67
C ALA A 321 17.90 23.12 22.84
N THR A 322 17.66 24.44 22.88
CA THR A 322 17.89 25.22 24.12
C THR A 322 16.92 24.77 25.22
N PRO A 323 17.17 25.07 26.51
CA PRO A 323 16.24 24.75 27.58
C PRO A 323 14.82 25.27 27.34
N GLU A 324 14.67 26.48 26.78
CA GLU A 324 13.38 27.08 26.45
C GLU A 324 12.68 26.33 25.31
N GLN A 325 13.41 26.01 24.24
CA GLN A 325 12.90 25.22 23.11
C GLN A 325 12.48 23.81 23.55
N PHE A 326 13.29 23.18 24.40
CA PHE A 326 12.99 21.86 24.95
C PHE A 326 11.69 21.87 25.75
N GLN A 327 11.52 22.84 26.65
CA GLN A 327 10.27 22.99 27.41
C GLN A 327 9.07 23.31 26.50
N ALA A 328 9.25 24.11 25.45
CA ALA A 328 8.20 24.34 24.46
C ALA A 328 7.80 23.05 23.72
N ASN A 329 8.77 22.23 23.30
CA ASN A 329 8.51 20.93 22.68
C ASN A 329 7.78 19.97 23.62
N VAL A 330 8.21 19.88 24.88
CA VAL A 330 7.54 19.06 25.91
C VAL A 330 6.08 19.47 26.03
N LYS A 331 5.80 20.79 26.13
CA LYS A 331 4.43 21.31 26.22
C LYS A 331 3.59 20.96 24.98
N THR A 332 4.16 21.12 23.78
CA THR A 332 3.49 20.76 22.52
C THR A 332 3.13 19.27 22.49
N LEU A 333 4.09 18.40 22.81
CA LEU A 333 3.88 16.95 22.82
C LEU A 333 2.89 16.51 23.89
N GLN A 334 2.92 17.12 25.08
CA GLN A 334 1.93 16.84 26.14
C GLN A 334 0.52 17.25 25.71
N ALA A 335 0.37 18.35 24.97
CA ALA A 335 -0.91 18.77 24.43
C ALA A 335 -1.46 17.78 23.38
N ILE A 336 -0.57 17.21 22.55
CA ILE A 336 -0.94 16.18 21.57
C ILE A 336 -1.24 14.85 22.27
N GLN A 337 -0.40 14.41 23.20
CA GLN A 337 -0.57 13.16 23.95
C GLN A 337 -1.90 13.11 24.71
N LYS A 338 -2.36 14.23 25.28
CA LYS A 338 -3.67 14.32 25.95
C LYS A 338 -4.87 14.04 25.05
N GLN A 339 -4.68 14.05 23.73
CA GLN A 339 -5.72 13.71 22.76
C GLN A 339 -5.77 12.21 22.48
N LEU A 340 -4.74 11.44 22.88
CA LEU A 340 -4.81 9.97 22.87
C LEU A 340 -5.83 9.55 23.92
N GLN A 341 -6.77 8.69 23.51
CA GLN A 341 -7.82 8.15 24.38
C GLN A 341 -7.27 7.09 25.33
#